data_AF-A0A0E3LLH9-F1
#
_entry.id   AF-A0A0E3LLH9-F1
#
_cell.length_a   1.000
_cell.length_b   1.000
_cell.length_c   1.000
_cell.angle_alpha   90.00
_cell.angle_beta   90.00
_cell.angle_gamma   90.00
#
_symmetry.space_group_name_H-M   'P 1'
#
loop_
_entity.id
_entity.type
_entity.pdbx_description
1 polymer ?
#
loop_
_entity_poly.entity_id
_entity_poly.type
_entity_poly.pdbx_seq_one_letter_code
_entity_poly.pdbx_strand_id
1 'polypeptide(L)' 'MMERTNKEIKRRSRVVGAFPNQESVLRLVVSILIDINDEWITGNRYIVMEQ' A
#
# COMPACT_ATOMS: atom_id res chain seq x y z
N MET A 1 -5.21 4.74 11.22
CA MET A 1 -4.45 3.98 10.20
C MET A 1 -5.34 3.26 9.22
N MET A 2 -6.28 2.44 9.69
CA MET A 2 -7.14 1.61 8.84
C MET A 2 -7.90 2.39 7.76
N GLU A 3 -8.45 3.56 8.09
CA GLU A 3 -9.14 4.42 7.10
C GLU A 3 -8.22 4.91 5.98
N ARG A 4 -6.96 5.27 6.30
CA ARG A 4 -5.95 5.68 5.31
C ARG A 4 -5.60 4.52 4.38
N THR A 5 -5.37 3.32 4.94
CA THR A 5 -5.08 2.11 4.17
C THR A 5 -6.24 1.76 3.24
N ASN A 6 -7.48 1.78 3.74
CA ASN A 6 -8.66 1.49 2.93
C ASN A 6 -8.86 2.51 1.80
N LYS A 7 -8.61 3.79 2.08
CA LYS A 7 -8.67 4.86 1.08
C LYS A 7 -7.63 4.63 -0.03
N GLU A 8 -6.42 4.21 0.32
CA GLU A 8 -5.35 4.00 -0.63
C GLU A 8 -5.56 2.75 -1.50
N ILE A 9 -6.02 1.65 -0.90
CA ILE A 9 -6.45 0.45 -1.64
C ILE A 9 -7.53 0.82 -2.66
N LYS A 10 -8.56 1.57 -2.25
CA LYS A 10 -9.64 2.00 -3.15
C LYS A 10 -9.16 2.96 -4.25
N ARG A 11 -8.21 3.84 -3.96
CA ARG A 11 -7.65 4.79 -4.93
C ARG A 11 -6.84 4.07 -6.01
N ARG A 12 -5.93 3.19 -5.61
CA ARG A 12 -5.01 2.49 -6.53
C ARG A 12 -5.69 1.35 -7.30
N SER A 13 -6.72 0.71 -6.74
CA SER A 13 -7.50 -0.29 -7.48
C SER A 13 -8.44 0.30 -8.52
N ARG A 14 -8.76 1.61 -8.45
CA ARG A 14 -9.72 2.27 -9.34
C ARG A 14 -9.35 2.20 -10.83
N VAL A 15 -8.06 2.15 -11.16
CA VAL A 15 -7.58 2.09 -12.54
C VAL A 15 -7.85 0.74 -13.21
N VAL A 16 -8.05 -0.32 -12.42
CA VAL A 16 -8.22 -1.69 -12.93
C VAL A 16 -9.62 -1.92 -13.49
N GLY A 17 -10.64 -1.22 -12.97
CA GLY A 17 -12.03 -1.38 -13.38
C GLY A 17 -12.65 -2.70 -12.91
N ALA A 18 -12.19 -3.83 -13.46
CA ALA A 18 -12.60 -5.18 -13.07
C ALA A 18 -11.40 -6.14 -13.06
N PHE A 19 -11.31 -6.99 -12.03
CA PHE A 19 -10.24 -7.98 -11.92
C PHE A 19 -10.64 -9.29 -12.63
N PRO A 20 -9.70 -9.94 -13.34
CA PRO A 20 -9.99 -11.18 -14.06
C PRO A 20 -10.12 -12.41 -13.15
N ASN A 21 -9.61 -12.35 -11.91
CA ASN A 21 -9.70 -13.40 -10.89
C ASN A 21 -9.27 -12.88 -9.51
N GLN A 22 -9.48 -13.69 -8.47
CA GLN A 22 -9.11 -13.38 -7.08
C GLN A 22 -7.59 -13.19 -6.89
N GLU A 23 -6.77 -14.00 -7.56
CA GLU A 23 -5.30 -13.88 -7.49
C GLU A 23 -4.80 -12.52 -7.99
N SER A 24 -5.46 -11.93 -8.98
CA SER A 24 -5.07 -10.64 -9.54
C SER A 24 -5.40 -9.48 -8.60
N VAL A 25 -6.51 -9.54 -7.86
CA VAL A 25 -6.79 -8.55 -6.81
C VAL A 25 -5.87 -8.71 -5.61
N LEU A 26 -5.58 -9.96 -5.19
CA LEU A 26 -4.63 -10.26 -4.12
C LEU A 26 -3.25 -9.67 -4.43
N ARG A 27 -2.71 -9.92 -5.62
CA ARG A 27 -1.41 -9.37 -6.04
C ARG A 27 -1.35 -7.85 -5.94
N LEU A 28 -2.37 -7.15 -6.42
CA LEU A 28 -2.41 -5.68 -6.34
C LEU A 28 -2.49 -5.21 -4.88
N VAL A 29 -3.41 -5.77 -4.10
CA VAL A 29 -3.62 -5.36 -2.70
C VAL A 29 -2.36 -5.61 -1.87
N VAL A 30 -1.72 -6.76 -2.04
CA VAL A 30 -0.45 -7.08 -1.37
C VAL A 30 0.64 -6.09 -1.76
N SER A 31 0.80 -5.79 -3.04
CA SER A 31 1.76 -4.77 -3.49
C SER A 31 1.50 -3.40 -2.87
N ILE A 32 0.23 -2.96 -2.77
CA ILE A 32 -0.13 -1.69 -2.13
C ILE A 32 0.21 -1.71 -0.63
N LEU A 33 -0.03 -2.83 0.05
CA LEU A 33 0.28 -2.97 1.48
C LEU A 33 1.79 -2.98 1.74
N ILE A 34 2.59 -3.57 0.86
CA ILE A 34 4.05 -3.52 0.91
C ILE A 34 4.52 -2.07 0.78
N ASP A 35 4.03 -1.32 -0.22
CA ASP A 35 4.40 0.08 -0.39
C ASP A 35 4.05 0.93 0.83
N ILE A 36 2.86 0.72 1.40
CA ILE A 36 2.45 1.42 2.64
C ILE A 36 3.39 1.03 3.78
N ASN A 37 3.69 -0.26 3.96
CA ASN A 37 4.60 -0.70 5.00
C ASN A 37 6.00 -0.06 4.84
N ASP A 38 6.52 -0.01 3.63
CA ASP A 38 7.81 0.61 3.33
C ASP A 38 7.80 2.10 3.59
N GLU A 39 6.73 2.82 3.19
CA GLU A 39 6.54 4.23 3.55
C GLU A 39 6.51 4.45 5.07
N TRP A 40 5.90 3.54 5.84
CA TRP A 40 5.85 3.64 7.30
C TRP A 40 7.22 3.38 7.95
N ILE A 41 7.95 2.37 7.48
CA ILE A 41 9.30 2.05 7.97
C ILE A 41 10.28 3.18 7.62
N THR A 42 10.17 3.73 6.42
CA THR A 42 11.09 4.77 5.91
C THR A 42 10.70 6.17 6.40
N GLY A 43 9.41 6.50 6.47
CA GLY A 43 8.88 7.79 6.88
C GLY A 43 8.96 8.07 8.39
N ASN A 44 9.13 7.02 9.21
CA ASN A 44 9.44 7.16 10.63
C ASN A 44 10.94 7.38 10.91
N ARG A 45 11.79 7.49 9.87
CA ARG A 45 13.22 7.87 10.01
C ARG A 45 13.43 9.39 10.04
N TYR A 46 12.66 10.08 10.89
CA TYR A 46 13.09 11.36 11.48
C TYR A 46 14.01 11.15 12.70
N ILE A 47 14.49 9.92 12.91
CA ILE A 47 15.70 9.69 13.70
C ILE A 47 16.85 9.77 12.71
N VAL A 48 17.59 10.88 12.77
CA VAL A 48 18.91 11.01 12.16
C VAL A 48 19.71 9.81 12.65
N MET A 49 20.03 8.89 11.75
CA MET A 49 21.11 7.95 12.02
C MET A 49 22.38 8.78 12.03
N GLU A 50 22.80 9.25 13.21
CA GLU A 50 24.20 9.61 13.41
C GLU A 50 25.03 8.34 13.22
N GLN A 51 26.12 8.51 12.47
CA GLN A 51 27.02 7.46 11.98
C GLN A 51 27.70 6.68 13.10
#